data_AF-A0AA89BJK5-F1
#
_entry.id   AF-A0AA89BJK5-F1
#
_cell.length_a   1.000
_cell.length_b   1.000
_cell.length_c   1.000
_cell.angle_alpha   90.00
_cell.angle_beta   90.00
_cell.angle_gamma   90.00
#
_symmetry.space_group_name_H-M   'P 1'
#
loop_
_entity.id
_entity.type
_entity.pdbx_description
1 polymer ?
#
loop_
_entity_poly.entity_id
_entity_poly.type
_entity_poly.pdbx_seq_one_letter_code
_entity_poly.pdbx_strand_id
1 'polypeptide(L)'
;MRHGCIAVQPRQKKISEPRSYDGTREARQVDNFFWHLERYFEAFNIDEEEKVQRTVASQVELIFNRLDDLEVDSRLTVLERKVDERVAHFTEWEVQRRKGLKGKAVELKEELAACKKELTRATRQGCIVVQPRRKKMPEPRSYDGAREARKVDNFFWQLERYFEALNIDDEDEKVQTLVMYLTNIAALWWRRRYTDRYNVKTWEKFKHELKRQFYLESVKNMAMINFRLLRQKGSIHEYVKEYSALMLKIQEMSERQLLCFVVDGLQ
;
A
#
# COMPACT_ATOMS: atom_id res chain seq x y z
N MET A 1 89.32 -28.54 -56.85
CA MET A 1 89.82 -27.56 -55.86
C MET A 1 88.67 -27.24 -54.91
N ARG A 2 88.91 -27.30 -53.59
CA ARG A 2 87.94 -26.87 -52.56
C ARG A 2 87.89 -25.34 -52.50
N HIS A 3 86.86 -24.83 -51.79
CA HIS A 3 86.58 -23.44 -51.36
C HIS A 3 85.70 -22.65 -52.33
N GLY A 4 84.62 -21.98 -51.91
CA GLY A 4 83.98 -21.86 -50.60
C GLY A 4 82.67 -21.07 -50.78
N CYS A 5 81.55 -21.58 -50.27
CA CYS A 5 80.29 -20.86 -50.28
C CYS A 5 80.30 -19.81 -49.15
N ILE A 6 80.42 -18.54 -49.52
CA ILE A 6 80.17 -17.42 -48.60
C ILE A 6 78.65 -17.29 -48.46
N ALA A 7 78.14 -17.64 -47.27
CA ALA A 7 76.76 -17.37 -46.90
C ALA A 7 76.59 -15.85 -46.71
N VAL A 8 75.95 -15.18 -47.66
CA VAL A 8 75.46 -13.81 -47.49
C VAL A 8 74.11 -13.90 -46.80
N GLN A 9 74.07 -13.67 -45.49
CA GLN A 9 72.80 -13.53 -44.77
C GLN A 9 72.09 -12.24 -45.22
N PRO A 10 70.77 -12.28 -45.51
CA PRO A 10 70.03 -11.08 -45.88
C PRO A 10 69.92 -10.15 -44.65
N ARG A 11 70.32 -8.88 -44.82
CA ARG A 11 70.17 -7.82 -43.82
C ARG A 11 68.68 -7.65 -43.48
N GLN A 12 68.26 -8.05 -42.28
CA GLN A 12 66.94 -7.69 -41.77
C GLN A 12 66.91 -6.18 -41.48
N LYS A 13 66.06 -5.43 -42.20
CA LYS A 13 65.70 -4.06 -41.81
C LYS A 13 64.94 -4.15 -40.48
N LYS A 14 65.53 -3.65 -39.38
CA LYS A 14 64.80 -3.44 -38.12
C LYS A 14 63.77 -2.33 -38.35
N ILE A 15 62.49 -2.68 -38.39
CA ILE A 15 61.38 -1.74 -38.45
C ILE A 15 60.86 -1.60 -37.01
N SER A 16 60.91 -0.39 -36.47
CA SER A 16 60.46 -0.05 -35.12
C SER A 16 58.93 0.03 -35.04
N GLU A 17 58.36 -0.38 -33.90
CA GLU A 17 56.91 -0.29 -33.63
C GLU A 17 56.38 1.16 -33.70
N PRO A 18 55.11 1.38 -34.10
CA PRO A 18 54.52 2.71 -34.13
C PRO A 18 54.45 3.31 -32.73
N ARG A 19 54.77 4.61 -32.60
CA ARG A 19 54.61 5.34 -31.33
C ARG A 19 53.13 5.39 -30.94
N SER A 20 52.79 5.23 -29.66
CA SER A 20 51.41 5.34 -29.19
C SER A 20 50.87 6.76 -29.40
N TYR A 21 49.64 6.87 -29.92
CA TYR A 21 48.94 8.13 -30.07
C TYR A 21 48.45 8.65 -28.72
N ASP A 22 48.78 9.90 -28.37
CA ASP A 22 48.50 10.50 -27.06
C ASP A 22 47.09 11.11 -26.93
N GLY A 23 46.29 11.04 -27.99
CA GLY A 23 44.91 11.53 -28.00
C GLY A 23 44.74 13.01 -28.37
N THR A 24 45.80 13.75 -28.70
CA THR A 24 45.73 15.18 -29.05
C THR A 24 45.23 15.43 -30.50
N ARG A 25 44.27 16.35 -30.69
CA ARG A 25 43.60 16.64 -31.98
C ARG A 25 44.44 17.45 -32.99
N GLU A 26 45.76 17.43 -32.90
CA GLU A 26 46.61 18.11 -33.89
C GLU A 26 46.69 17.27 -35.18
N ALA A 27 46.10 17.76 -36.28
CA ALA A 27 45.97 17.04 -37.54
C ALA A 27 47.31 16.45 -38.05
N ARG A 28 48.42 17.18 -37.88
CA ARG A 28 49.76 16.71 -38.29
C ARG A 28 50.28 15.52 -37.48
N GLN A 29 49.89 15.40 -36.21
CA GLN A 29 50.28 14.25 -35.38
C GLN A 29 49.46 13.01 -35.72
N VAL A 30 48.17 13.21 -36.00
CA VAL A 30 47.25 12.17 -36.47
C VAL A 30 47.72 11.60 -37.80
N ASP A 31 48.04 12.47 -38.77
CA ASP A 31 48.53 12.05 -40.09
C ASP A 31 49.87 11.31 -40.01
N ASN A 32 50.81 11.80 -39.19
CA ASN A 32 52.09 11.12 -38.96
C ASN A 32 51.93 9.74 -38.30
N PHE A 33 50.97 9.60 -37.37
CA PHE A 33 50.69 8.33 -36.70
C PHE A 33 50.09 7.30 -37.66
N PHE A 34 49.09 7.70 -38.46
CA PHE A 34 48.49 6.82 -39.47
C PHE A 34 49.51 6.39 -40.54
N TRP A 35 50.37 7.31 -40.99
CA TRP A 35 51.42 6.99 -41.95
C TRP A 35 52.43 5.95 -41.41
N HIS A 36 52.83 6.06 -40.13
CA HIS A 36 53.72 5.10 -39.50
C HIS A 36 53.05 3.73 -39.27
N LEU A 37 51.76 3.72 -38.95
CA LEU A 37 50.97 2.49 -38.80
C LEU A 37 50.79 1.75 -40.12
N GLU A 38 50.41 2.44 -41.19
CA GLU A 38 50.29 1.85 -42.53
C GLU A 38 51.60 1.20 -42.95
N ARG A 39 52.72 1.90 -42.78
CA ARG A 39 54.04 1.39 -43.16
C ARG A 39 54.53 0.24 -42.29
N TYR A 40 54.13 0.19 -41.03
CA TYR A 40 54.40 -0.95 -40.15
C TYR A 40 53.56 -2.17 -40.57
N PHE A 41 52.27 -1.98 -40.84
CA PHE A 41 51.39 -3.09 -41.23
C PHE A 41 51.71 -3.66 -42.62
N GLU A 42 52.08 -2.82 -43.58
CA GLU A 42 52.60 -3.26 -44.89
C GLU A 42 53.86 -4.11 -44.75
N ALA A 43 54.76 -3.74 -43.83
CA ALA A 43 56.02 -4.45 -43.64
C ALA A 43 55.89 -5.82 -43.00
N PHE A 44 54.84 -6.05 -42.22
CA PHE A 44 54.56 -7.32 -41.55
C PHE A 44 53.46 -8.15 -42.23
N ASN A 45 52.96 -7.71 -43.39
CA ASN A 45 51.92 -8.38 -44.18
C ASN A 45 50.67 -8.72 -43.34
N ILE A 46 50.29 -7.80 -42.44
CA ILE A 46 49.16 -7.96 -41.53
C ILE A 46 47.88 -7.68 -42.32
N ASP A 47 46.95 -8.65 -42.32
CA ASP A 47 45.69 -8.57 -43.06
C ASP A 47 44.81 -7.40 -42.56
N GLU A 48 44.03 -6.79 -43.45
CA GLU A 48 43.17 -5.62 -43.14
C GLU A 48 42.24 -5.86 -41.93
N GLU A 49 41.78 -7.10 -41.76
CA GLU A 49 40.93 -7.51 -40.65
C GLU A 49 41.68 -7.47 -39.30
N GLU A 50 42.95 -7.84 -39.28
CA GLU A 50 43.79 -7.80 -38.08
C GLU A 50 44.22 -6.37 -37.74
N LYS A 51 44.38 -5.49 -38.75
CA LYS A 51 44.61 -4.05 -38.55
C LYS A 51 43.42 -3.41 -37.84
N VAL A 52 42.21 -3.66 -38.35
CA VAL A 52 40.97 -3.14 -37.76
C VAL A 52 40.79 -3.66 -36.33
N GLN A 53 41.02 -4.96 -36.09
CA GLN A 53 40.91 -5.52 -34.74
C GLN A 53 41.86 -4.86 -33.74
N ARG A 54 43.13 -4.64 -34.10
CA ARG A 54 44.10 -4.01 -33.20
C ARG A 54 43.80 -2.54 -32.93
N THR A 55 43.38 -1.78 -33.94
CA THR A 55 42.99 -0.38 -33.76
C THR A 55 41.72 -0.25 -32.93
N VAL A 56 40.71 -1.10 -33.18
CA VAL A 56 39.48 -1.15 -32.38
C VAL A 56 39.79 -1.56 -30.95
N ALA A 57 40.64 -2.56 -30.72
CA ALA A 57 41.03 -2.99 -29.37
C ALA A 57 41.68 -1.85 -28.57
N SER A 58 42.61 -1.11 -29.18
CA SER A 58 43.27 0.03 -28.53
C SER A 58 42.30 1.19 -28.25
N GLN A 59 41.37 1.48 -29.16
CA GLN A 59 40.33 2.49 -28.92
C GLN A 59 39.35 2.08 -27.83
N VAL A 60 38.99 0.81 -27.77
CA VAL A 60 38.12 0.24 -26.74
C VAL A 60 38.79 0.34 -25.37
N GLU A 61 40.08 0.01 -25.26
CA GLU A 61 40.84 0.13 -24.01
C GLU A 61 40.96 1.58 -23.52
N LEU A 62 41.15 2.53 -24.44
CA LEU A 62 41.14 3.96 -24.12
C LEU A 62 39.77 4.44 -23.61
N ILE A 63 38.68 3.93 -24.18
CA ILE A 63 37.31 4.24 -23.74
C ILE A 63 37.06 3.66 -22.35
N PHE A 64 37.49 2.42 -22.08
CA PHE A 64 37.39 1.80 -20.76
C PHE A 64 38.16 2.59 -19.69
N ASN A 65 39.41 2.94 -19.94
CA ASN A 65 40.20 3.73 -18.99
C ASN A 65 39.58 5.11 -18.72
N ARG A 66 39.01 5.76 -19.75
CA ARG A 66 38.31 7.04 -19.58
C ARG A 66 36.95 6.91 -18.86
N LEU A 67 36.32 5.74 -18.89
CA LEU A 67 35.10 5.44 -18.13
C LEU A 67 35.42 5.27 -16.64
N ASP A 68 36.54 4.63 -16.31
CA ASP A 68 37.02 4.48 -14.92
C ASP A 68 37.44 5.83 -14.31
N ASP A 69 37.95 6.76 -15.12
CA ASP A 69 38.32 8.12 -14.70
C ASP A 69 37.12 9.08 -14.53
N LEU A 70 35.89 8.66 -14.86
CA LEU A 70 34.71 9.49 -14.61
C LEU A 70 34.47 9.59 -13.10
N GLU A 71 34.81 10.75 -12.54
CA GLU A 71 34.63 11.23 -11.14
C GLU A 71 33.24 10.96 -10.50
N VAL A 72 32.30 10.44 -11.28
CA VAL A 72 30.97 9.96 -10.89
C VAL A 72 31.04 8.89 -9.80
N ASP A 73 31.96 7.93 -9.87
CA ASP A 73 32.03 6.83 -8.89
C ASP A 73 32.51 7.33 -7.51
N SER A 74 33.45 8.29 -7.52
CA SER A 74 33.89 8.99 -6.31
C SER A 74 32.78 9.86 -5.70
N ARG A 75 31.93 10.48 -6.52
CA ARG A 75 30.77 11.27 -6.03
C ARG A 75 29.65 10.37 -5.51
N LEU A 76 29.45 9.20 -6.11
CA LEU A 76 28.46 8.21 -5.71
C LEU A 76 28.80 7.67 -4.31
N THR A 77 30.04 7.23 -4.09
CA THR A 77 30.51 6.75 -2.77
C THR A 77 30.40 7.81 -1.67
N VAL A 78 30.63 9.10 -2.00
CA VAL A 78 30.42 10.21 -1.06
C VAL A 78 28.94 10.40 -0.71
N LEU A 79 28.03 10.24 -1.66
CA LEU A 79 26.60 10.34 -1.42
C LEU A 79 26.07 9.15 -0.62
N GLU A 80 26.52 7.94 -0.93
CA GLU A 80 26.18 6.72 -0.17
C GLU A 80 26.55 6.88 1.30
N ARG A 81 27.77 7.33 1.59
CA ARG A 81 28.20 7.61 2.97
C ARG A 81 27.31 8.62 3.68
N LYS A 82 26.93 9.71 3.00
CA LYS A 82 26.04 10.73 3.58
C LYS A 82 24.63 10.19 3.83
N VAL A 83 24.15 9.28 2.99
CA VAL A 83 22.88 8.58 3.21
C VAL A 83 23.01 7.68 4.42
N ASP A 84 24.07 6.88 4.52
CA ASP A 84 24.31 5.98 5.65
C ASP A 84 24.42 6.73 6.98
N GLU A 85 25.15 7.86 7.01
CA GLU A 85 25.26 8.73 8.19
C GLU A 85 23.88 9.27 8.62
N ARG A 86 23.06 9.71 7.67
CA ARG A 86 21.70 10.21 7.96
C ARG A 86 20.78 9.09 8.43
N VAL A 87 20.88 7.90 7.86
CA VAL A 87 20.13 6.71 8.27
C VAL A 87 20.55 6.30 9.68
N ALA A 88 21.83 6.28 9.99
CA ALA A 88 22.35 5.98 11.33
C ALA A 88 21.83 6.99 12.37
N HIS A 89 21.92 8.29 12.09
CA HIS A 89 21.37 9.31 12.98
C HIS A 89 19.85 9.16 13.20
N PHE A 90 19.10 8.89 12.12
CA PHE A 90 17.64 8.71 12.23
C PHE A 90 17.28 7.47 13.06
N THR A 91 17.98 6.36 12.86
CA THR A 91 17.76 5.13 13.63
C THR A 91 18.09 5.32 15.11
N GLU A 92 19.17 6.02 15.44
CA GLU A 92 19.51 6.37 16.83
C GLU A 92 18.46 7.29 17.45
N TRP A 93 18.02 8.32 16.72
CA TRP A 93 16.95 9.22 17.15
C TRP A 93 15.64 8.45 17.42
N GLU A 94 15.24 7.52 16.55
CA GLU A 94 14.06 6.69 16.77
C GLU A 94 14.18 5.80 18.01
N VAL A 95 15.36 5.19 18.22
CA VAL A 95 15.63 4.36 19.40
C VAL A 95 15.50 5.21 20.67
N GLN A 96 16.07 6.41 20.68
CA GLN A 96 15.99 7.33 21.81
C GLN A 96 14.55 7.80 22.07
N ARG A 97 13.81 8.17 21.01
CA ARG A 97 12.40 8.54 21.10
C ARG A 97 11.55 7.40 21.66
N ARG A 98 11.79 6.17 21.20
CA ARG A 98 11.09 4.96 21.67
C ARG A 98 11.40 4.66 23.14
N LYS A 99 12.66 4.81 23.57
CA LYS A 99 13.04 4.71 24.98
C LYS A 99 12.31 5.74 25.84
N GLY A 100 12.27 7.01 25.40
CA GLY A 100 11.55 8.08 26.11
C GLY A 100 10.04 7.83 26.21
N LEU A 101 9.41 7.39 25.13
CA LEU A 101 7.98 7.03 25.13
C LEU A 101 7.69 5.83 26.05
N LYS A 102 8.55 4.80 26.04
CA LYS A 102 8.43 3.66 26.96
C LYS A 102 8.57 4.10 28.42
N GLY A 103 9.52 4.98 28.74
CA GLY A 103 9.68 5.54 30.09
C GLY A 103 8.42 6.23 30.58
N LYS A 104 7.87 7.17 29.79
CA LYS A 104 6.61 7.86 30.12
C LYS A 104 5.43 6.90 30.28
N ALA A 105 5.36 5.85 29.46
CA ALA A 105 4.30 4.86 29.56
C ALA A 105 4.40 4.01 30.85
N VAL A 106 5.61 3.77 31.37
CA VAL A 106 5.80 3.09 32.65
C VAL A 106 5.40 4.02 33.80
N GLU A 107 5.85 5.28 33.77
CA GLU A 107 5.52 6.31 34.77
C GLU A 107 4.00 6.52 34.90
N LEU A 108 3.30 6.73 33.78
CA LEU A 108 1.83 6.88 33.77
C LEU A 108 1.11 5.62 34.28
N LYS A 109 1.67 4.43 34.04
CA LYS A 109 1.11 3.17 34.57
C LYS A 109 1.28 3.08 36.08
N GLU A 110 2.42 3.52 36.61
CA GLU A 110 2.69 3.55 38.05
C GLU A 110 1.79 4.58 38.76
N GLU A 111 1.64 5.78 38.19
CA GLU A 111 0.71 6.80 38.69
C GLU A 111 -0.74 6.31 38.68
N LEU A 112 -1.18 5.67 37.61
CA LEU A 112 -2.53 5.11 37.51
C LEU A 112 -2.74 3.98 38.52
N ALA A 113 -1.73 3.14 38.74
CA ALA A 113 -1.78 2.09 39.76
C ALA A 113 -1.86 2.68 41.18
N ALA A 114 -1.11 3.74 41.47
CA ALA A 114 -1.17 4.46 42.75
C ALA A 114 -2.55 5.10 42.95
N CYS A 115 -3.05 5.83 41.95
CA CYS A 115 -4.37 6.44 41.97
C CYS A 115 -5.48 5.40 42.17
N LYS A 116 -5.39 4.24 41.50
CA LYS A 116 -6.33 3.13 41.68
C LYS A 116 -6.29 2.57 43.10
N LYS A 117 -5.11 2.39 43.71
CA LYS A 117 -4.98 1.96 45.11
C LYS A 117 -5.64 2.96 46.06
N GLU A 118 -5.39 4.26 45.85
CA GLU A 118 -6.01 5.32 46.64
C GLU A 118 -7.54 5.34 46.50
N LEU A 119 -8.06 5.18 45.28
CA LEU A 119 -9.49 5.08 45.05
C LEU A 119 -10.11 3.88 45.77
N THR A 120 -9.47 2.70 45.72
CA THR A 120 -9.96 1.52 46.45
C THR A 120 -9.93 1.71 47.96
N ARG A 121 -8.93 2.42 48.51
CA ARG A 121 -8.83 2.78 49.92
C ARG A 121 -9.96 3.73 50.32
N ALA A 122 -10.18 4.81 49.56
CA ALA A 122 -11.25 5.78 49.79
C ALA A 122 -12.65 5.17 49.66
N THR A 123 -12.82 4.18 48.77
CA THR A 123 -14.08 3.42 48.62
C THR A 123 -14.33 2.52 49.84
N ARG A 124 -13.29 1.82 50.34
CA ARG A 124 -13.39 0.98 51.56
C ARG A 124 -13.63 1.80 52.83
N GLN A 125 -13.11 3.02 52.88
CA GLN A 125 -13.30 3.94 54.01
C GLN A 125 -14.66 4.68 53.98
N GLY A 126 -15.48 4.44 52.95
CA GLY A 126 -16.80 5.09 52.82
C GLY A 126 -16.73 6.57 52.45
N CYS A 127 -15.53 7.13 52.20
CA CYS A 127 -15.34 8.52 51.79
C CYS A 127 -15.82 8.79 50.36
N ILE A 128 -15.88 7.75 49.50
CA ILE A 128 -16.40 7.82 48.14
C ILE A 128 -17.40 6.68 47.95
N VAL A 129 -18.69 7.03 47.85
CA VAL A 129 -19.70 6.10 47.37
C VAL A 129 -19.64 6.13 45.84
N VAL A 130 -18.86 5.21 45.24
CA VAL A 130 -18.97 4.92 43.81
C VAL A 130 -20.26 4.12 43.61
N GLN A 131 -21.40 4.80 43.70
CA GLN A 131 -22.62 4.26 43.12
C GLN A 131 -22.40 4.25 41.62
N PRO A 132 -22.40 3.08 40.93
CA PRO A 132 -22.56 3.10 39.49
C PRO A 132 -23.91 3.78 39.27
N ARG A 133 -23.90 5.01 38.77
CA ARG A 133 -25.10 5.66 38.26
C ARG A 133 -25.53 4.86 37.05
N ARG A 134 -26.19 3.73 37.29
CA ARG A 134 -26.97 3.02 36.28
C ARG A 134 -28.13 3.95 35.96
N LYS A 135 -27.88 4.94 35.11
CA LYS A 135 -28.96 5.59 34.36
C LYS A 135 -29.76 4.42 33.80
N LYS A 136 -31.05 4.34 34.15
CA LYS A 136 -31.97 3.40 33.52
C LYS A 136 -32.02 3.78 32.04
N MET A 137 -31.14 3.17 31.28
CA MET A 137 -31.01 3.35 29.85
C MET A 137 -32.24 2.68 29.22
N PRO A 138 -32.94 3.35 28.28
CA PRO A 138 -34.04 2.71 27.57
C PRO A 138 -33.50 1.48 26.84
N GLU A 139 -34.12 0.33 27.08
CA GLU A 139 -33.71 -0.93 26.46
C GLU A 139 -33.91 -0.86 24.93
N PRO A 140 -32.96 -1.40 24.15
CA PRO A 140 -33.10 -1.52 22.70
C PRO A 140 -34.34 -2.31 22.32
N ARG A 141 -34.94 -1.97 21.19
CA ARG A 141 -36.06 -2.76 20.65
C ARG A 141 -35.56 -4.10 20.14
N SER A 142 -36.32 -5.16 20.40
CA SER A 142 -36.03 -6.49 19.86
C SER A 142 -36.24 -6.53 18.34
N TYR A 143 -35.45 -7.36 17.65
CA TYR A 143 -35.57 -7.60 16.22
C TYR A 143 -36.12 -9.00 15.93
N ASP A 144 -37.25 -9.05 15.23
CA ASP A 144 -38.05 -10.25 14.97
C ASP A 144 -37.62 -11.04 13.72
N GLY A 145 -36.69 -10.52 12.93
CA GLY A 145 -36.29 -11.10 11.65
C GLY A 145 -37.10 -10.59 10.45
N ALA A 146 -37.81 -9.47 10.58
CA ALA A 146 -38.43 -8.79 9.44
C ALA A 146 -37.37 -8.44 8.39
N ARG A 147 -37.49 -9.00 7.17
CA ARG A 147 -36.45 -8.87 6.13
C ARG A 147 -36.40 -7.50 5.45
N GLU A 148 -36.40 -6.41 6.20
CA GLU A 148 -36.40 -5.04 5.70
C GLU A 148 -35.08 -4.36 6.10
N ALA A 149 -34.32 -3.86 5.11
CA ALA A 149 -33.02 -3.22 5.36
C ALA A 149 -33.12 -2.10 6.41
N ARG A 150 -34.15 -1.25 6.33
CA ARG A 150 -34.39 -0.16 7.29
C ARG A 150 -34.59 -0.66 8.72
N LYS A 151 -35.29 -1.77 8.93
CA LYS A 151 -35.50 -2.33 10.28
C LYS A 151 -34.21 -2.92 10.84
N VAL A 152 -33.42 -3.57 9.98
CA VAL A 152 -32.10 -4.10 10.34
C VAL A 152 -31.12 -2.97 10.69
N ASP A 153 -31.09 -1.90 9.90
CA ASP A 153 -30.19 -0.76 10.17
C ASP A 153 -30.61 0.03 11.41
N ASN A 154 -31.91 0.27 11.59
CA ASN A 154 -32.41 0.91 12.80
C ASN A 154 -32.11 0.08 14.06
N PHE A 155 -32.19 -1.25 13.97
CA PHE A 155 -31.84 -2.15 15.06
C PHE A 155 -30.35 -2.05 15.43
N PHE A 156 -29.45 -2.10 14.45
CA PHE A 156 -28.02 -1.93 14.70
C PHE A 156 -27.69 -0.56 15.28
N TRP A 157 -28.27 0.49 14.72
CA TRP A 157 -28.04 1.85 15.19
C TRP A 157 -28.45 2.04 16.65
N GLN A 158 -29.61 1.48 17.05
CA GLN A 158 -30.05 1.52 18.46
C GLN A 158 -29.12 0.73 19.38
N LEU A 159 -28.65 -0.45 18.94
CA LEU A 159 -27.74 -1.27 19.74
C LEU A 159 -26.35 -0.68 19.87
N GLU A 160 -25.81 -0.05 18.83
CA GLU A 160 -24.49 0.62 18.89
C GLU A 160 -24.53 1.80 19.87
N ARG A 161 -25.60 2.62 19.83
CA ARG A 161 -25.84 3.67 20.85
C ARG A 161 -25.99 3.10 22.25
N TYR A 162 -26.58 1.92 22.38
CA TYR A 162 -26.74 1.23 23.66
C TYR A 162 -25.40 0.75 24.23
N PHE A 163 -24.56 0.14 23.39
CA PHE A 163 -23.22 -0.30 23.78
C PHE A 163 -22.33 0.87 24.18
N GLU A 164 -22.35 1.96 23.41
CA GLU A 164 -21.59 3.17 23.75
C GLU A 164 -22.00 3.75 25.11
N ALA A 165 -23.30 3.81 25.40
CA ALA A 165 -23.77 4.34 26.68
C ALA A 165 -23.42 3.44 27.87
N LEU A 166 -23.23 2.14 27.63
CA LEU A 166 -22.79 1.17 28.63
C LEU A 166 -21.27 0.96 28.66
N ASN A 167 -20.52 1.62 27.77
CA ASN A 167 -19.09 1.38 27.53
C ASN A 167 -18.76 -0.10 27.29
N ILE A 168 -19.61 -0.80 26.53
CA ILE A 168 -19.35 -2.18 26.09
C ILE A 168 -18.47 -2.10 24.84
N ASP A 169 -17.17 -2.33 25.01
CA ASP A 169 -16.20 -2.37 23.91
C ASP A 169 -15.81 -3.79 23.50
N ASP A 170 -16.05 -4.78 24.37
CA ASP A 170 -15.73 -6.18 24.11
C ASP A 170 -16.62 -6.76 22.99
N GLU A 171 -15.98 -7.29 21.95
CA GLU A 171 -16.64 -7.78 20.74
C GLU A 171 -17.54 -8.99 21.02
N ASP A 172 -17.08 -9.91 21.88
CA ASP A 172 -17.86 -11.09 22.26
C ASP A 172 -19.07 -10.67 23.11
N GLU A 173 -18.90 -9.73 24.06
CA GLU A 173 -19.98 -9.17 24.88
C GLU A 173 -21.05 -8.46 24.03
N LYS A 174 -20.65 -7.70 22.99
CA LYS A 174 -21.59 -7.08 22.04
C LYS A 174 -22.44 -8.11 21.32
N VAL A 175 -21.82 -9.18 20.82
CA VAL A 175 -22.52 -10.25 20.11
C VAL A 175 -23.48 -10.99 21.05
N GLN A 176 -23.02 -11.38 22.25
CA GLN A 176 -23.88 -12.05 23.23
C GLN A 176 -25.07 -11.17 23.63
N THR A 177 -24.83 -9.88 23.87
CA THR A 177 -25.88 -8.94 24.22
C THR A 177 -26.90 -8.76 23.10
N LEU A 178 -26.47 -8.57 21.85
CA LEU A 178 -27.39 -8.44 20.71
C LEU A 178 -28.27 -9.68 20.56
N VAL A 179 -27.71 -10.89 20.75
CA VAL A 179 -28.44 -12.15 20.61
C VAL A 179 -29.65 -12.22 21.55
N MET A 180 -29.56 -11.60 22.73
CA MET A 180 -30.69 -11.51 23.67
C MET A 180 -31.84 -10.66 23.11
N TYR A 181 -31.56 -9.74 22.19
CA TYR A 181 -32.56 -8.89 21.53
C TYR A 181 -33.05 -9.44 20.19
N LEU A 182 -32.58 -10.63 19.77
CA LEU A 182 -33.16 -11.32 18.63
C LEU A 182 -34.39 -12.11 19.06
N THR A 183 -35.48 -12.00 18.29
CA THR A 183 -36.73 -12.73 18.54
C THR A 183 -37.20 -13.43 17.26
N ASN A 184 -38.19 -14.32 17.41
CA ASN A 184 -38.85 -15.01 16.29
C ASN A 184 -37.88 -15.63 15.27
N ILE A 185 -37.95 -15.17 14.01
CA ILE A 185 -37.22 -15.74 12.88
C ILE A 185 -35.71 -15.45 13.02
N ALA A 186 -35.35 -14.29 13.58
CA ALA A 186 -33.95 -13.93 13.82
C ALA A 186 -33.31 -14.83 14.89
N ALA A 187 -34.03 -15.10 15.99
CA ALA A 187 -33.56 -16.00 17.04
C ALA A 187 -33.37 -17.45 16.52
N LEU A 188 -34.31 -17.94 15.71
CA LEU A 188 -34.22 -19.28 15.10
C LEU A 188 -33.04 -19.40 14.13
N TRP A 189 -32.83 -18.38 13.30
CA TRP A 189 -31.67 -18.32 12.41
C TRP A 189 -30.36 -18.38 13.19
N TRP A 190 -30.24 -17.58 14.25
CA TRP A 190 -29.04 -17.57 15.08
C TRP A 190 -28.82 -18.91 15.78
N ARG A 191 -29.87 -19.52 16.34
CA ARG A 191 -29.78 -20.84 16.99
C ARG A 191 -29.26 -21.92 16.05
N ARG A 192 -29.68 -21.91 14.78
CA ARG A 192 -29.20 -22.83 13.74
C ARG A 192 -27.74 -22.59 13.37
N ARG A 193 -27.27 -21.33 13.41
CA ARG A 193 -25.87 -20.95 13.16
C ARG A 193 -24.97 -21.21 14.35
N TYR A 194 -25.49 -21.14 15.57
CA TYR A 194 -24.75 -21.37 16.81
C TYR A 194 -24.23 -22.82 16.93
N THR A 195 -24.97 -23.79 16.36
CA THR A 195 -24.55 -25.21 16.31
C THR A 195 -23.46 -25.48 15.25
N ASP A 196 -23.37 -24.63 14.22
CA ASP A 196 -22.35 -24.69 13.18
C ASP A 196 -21.10 -23.89 13.61
N ARG A 197 -20.35 -24.47 14.55
CA ARG A 197 -19.03 -24.08 15.08
C ARG A 197 -18.46 -22.69 14.65
N TYR A 198 -18.52 -21.73 15.59
CA TYR A 198 -17.46 -20.76 15.94
C TYR A 198 -16.87 -19.76 14.92
N ASN A 199 -17.60 -19.33 13.90
CA ASN A 199 -17.03 -18.37 12.95
C ASN A 199 -17.42 -16.90 13.12
N VAL A 200 -18.29 -16.51 14.05
CA VAL A 200 -18.73 -15.11 14.23
C VAL A 200 -18.34 -14.61 15.62
N LYS A 201 -17.05 -14.30 15.81
CA LYS A 201 -16.49 -13.76 17.06
C LYS A 201 -16.30 -12.24 17.04
N THR A 202 -16.60 -11.60 15.92
CA THR A 202 -16.46 -10.15 15.78
C THR A 202 -17.81 -9.53 15.47
N TRP A 203 -18.04 -8.36 16.05
CA TRP A 203 -19.24 -7.56 15.86
C TRP A 203 -19.49 -7.29 14.38
N GLU A 204 -18.45 -6.89 13.64
CA GLU A 204 -18.56 -6.61 12.20
C GLU A 204 -18.96 -7.82 11.37
N LYS A 205 -18.39 -8.99 11.67
CA LYS A 205 -18.76 -10.22 10.96
C LYS A 205 -20.19 -10.62 11.29
N PHE A 206 -20.64 -10.39 12.52
CA PHE A 206 -22.03 -10.61 12.90
C PHE A 206 -22.96 -9.68 12.13
N LYS A 207 -22.65 -8.38 12.08
CA LYS A 207 -23.42 -7.39 11.31
C LYS A 207 -23.55 -7.81 9.86
N HIS A 208 -22.44 -8.21 9.23
CA HIS A 208 -22.44 -8.66 7.84
C HIS A 208 -23.33 -9.90 7.62
N GLU A 209 -23.24 -10.89 8.48
CA GLU A 209 -24.04 -12.13 8.40
C GLU A 209 -25.54 -11.89 8.60
N LEU A 210 -25.91 -11.07 9.59
CA LEU A 210 -27.31 -10.72 9.84
C LEU A 210 -27.87 -9.91 8.67
N LYS A 211 -27.11 -8.92 8.16
CA LYS A 211 -27.48 -8.15 6.96
C LYS A 211 -27.64 -9.07 5.77
N ARG A 212 -26.72 -9.99 5.50
CA ARG A 212 -26.84 -10.94 4.38
C ARG A 212 -28.10 -11.80 4.46
N GLN A 213 -28.48 -12.22 5.66
CA GLN A 213 -29.65 -13.08 5.86
C GLN A 213 -30.99 -12.32 5.73
N PHE A 214 -31.02 -11.09 6.24
CA PHE A 214 -32.28 -10.35 6.45
C PHE A 214 -32.40 -9.08 5.61
N TYR A 215 -31.37 -8.67 4.89
CA TYR A 215 -31.57 -7.76 3.76
C TYR A 215 -32.29 -8.54 2.67
N LEU A 216 -33.51 -8.14 2.33
CA LEU A 216 -34.10 -8.56 1.06
C LEU A 216 -33.21 -8.00 -0.05
N GLU A 217 -32.40 -8.86 -0.67
CA GLU A 217 -31.88 -8.62 -2.03
C GLU A 217 -33.04 -8.20 -2.96
N SER A 218 -34.24 -8.74 -2.70
CA SER A 218 -35.45 -8.36 -3.41
C SER A 218 -35.96 -6.93 -3.12
N VAL A 219 -35.60 -6.25 -2.04
CA VAL A 219 -36.01 -4.84 -1.82
C VAL A 219 -35.09 -3.89 -2.59
N LYS A 220 -33.78 -4.19 -2.70
CA LYS A 220 -32.92 -3.52 -3.67
C LYS A 220 -33.43 -3.76 -5.09
N ASN A 221 -33.72 -5.02 -5.45
CA ASN A 221 -34.23 -5.37 -6.77
C ASN A 221 -35.61 -4.74 -7.04
N MET A 222 -36.54 -4.75 -6.07
CA MET A 222 -37.87 -4.15 -6.22
C MET A 222 -37.80 -2.64 -6.24
N ALA A 223 -36.93 -2.00 -5.46
CA ALA A 223 -36.71 -0.56 -5.55
C ALA A 223 -36.05 -0.19 -6.89
N MET A 224 -35.14 -1.00 -7.42
CA MET A 224 -34.58 -0.83 -8.77
C MET A 224 -35.63 -1.06 -9.87
N ILE A 225 -36.49 -2.06 -9.73
CA ILE A 225 -37.62 -2.31 -10.65
C ILE A 225 -38.58 -1.12 -10.59
N ASN A 226 -38.93 -0.65 -9.39
CA ASN A 226 -39.79 0.51 -9.20
C ASN A 226 -39.15 1.78 -9.77
N PHE A 227 -37.84 1.98 -9.67
CA PHE A 227 -37.13 3.08 -10.34
C PHE A 227 -37.24 2.99 -11.86
N ARG A 228 -36.99 1.81 -12.44
CA ARG A 228 -37.10 1.58 -13.89
C ARG A 228 -38.51 1.81 -14.42
N LEU A 229 -39.51 1.47 -13.60
CA LEU A 229 -40.94 1.59 -13.94
C LEU A 229 -41.55 2.93 -13.54
N LEU A 230 -40.83 3.78 -12.80
CA LEU A 230 -41.35 5.07 -12.36
C LEU A 230 -41.52 5.96 -13.59
N ARG A 231 -42.73 6.48 -13.77
CA ARG A 231 -43.12 7.38 -14.86
C ARG A 231 -43.93 8.52 -14.29
N GLN A 232 -43.72 9.73 -14.78
CA GLN A 232 -44.50 10.90 -14.40
C GLN A 232 -45.93 10.76 -14.93
N LYS A 233 -46.88 10.39 -14.06
CA LYS A 233 -48.31 10.26 -14.40
C LYS A 233 -49.15 11.50 -14.07
N GLY A 234 -48.53 12.50 -13.42
CA GLY A 234 -49.20 13.69 -12.88
C GLY A 234 -48.24 14.87 -12.75
N SER A 235 -48.28 15.59 -11.63
CA SER A 235 -47.38 16.73 -11.42
C SER A 235 -45.92 16.28 -11.25
N ILE A 236 -44.98 17.09 -11.75
CA ILE A 236 -43.53 16.87 -11.55
C ILE A 236 -43.22 16.78 -10.05
N HIS A 237 -43.89 17.55 -9.22
CA HIS A 237 -43.68 17.55 -7.77
C HIS A 237 -44.04 16.19 -7.12
N GLU A 238 -45.14 15.57 -7.52
CA GLU A 238 -45.50 14.22 -7.04
C GLU A 238 -44.52 13.16 -7.53
N TYR A 239 -44.10 13.24 -8.79
CA TYR A 239 -43.07 12.37 -9.35
C TYR A 239 -41.74 12.49 -8.59
N VAL A 240 -41.24 13.71 -8.36
CA VAL A 240 -40.00 13.96 -7.62
C VAL A 240 -40.11 13.49 -6.18
N LYS A 241 -41.29 13.59 -5.54
CA LYS A 241 -41.54 13.09 -4.19
C LYS A 241 -41.44 11.56 -4.14
N GLU A 242 -42.04 10.85 -5.09
CA GLU A 242 -41.96 9.38 -5.18
C GLU A 242 -40.54 8.91 -5.53
N TYR A 243 -39.87 9.59 -6.47
CA TYR A 243 -38.49 9.36 -6.85
C TYR A 243 -37.55 9.50 -5.65
N SER A 244 -37.67 10.60 -4.89
CA SER A 244 -36.86 10.85 -3.69
C SER A 244 -37.10 9.80 -2.60
N ALA A 245 -38.35 9.33 -2.42
CA ALA A 245 -38.66 8.28 -1.48
C ALA A 245 -38.03 6.92 -1.86
N LEU A 246 -37.88 6.64 -3.16
CA LEU A 246 -37.17 5.46 -3.66
C LEU A 246 -35.65 5.60 -3.53
N MET A 247 -35.08 6.80 -3.72
CA MET A 247 -33.65 7.05 -3.50
C MET A 247 -33.24 6.70 -2.08
N LEU A 248 -34.03 7.14 -1.10
CA LEU A 248 -33.80 6.85 0.33
C LEU A 248 -33.99 5.36 0.70
N LYS A 249 -34.42 4.50 -0.23
CA LYS A 249 -34.51 3.05 -0.01
C LYS A 249 -33.29 2.29 -0.55
N ILE A 250 -32.50 2.89 -1.45
CA ILE A 250 -31.32 2.26 -2.05
C ILE A 250 -30.08 3.07 -1.65
N GLN A 251 -29.38 2.61 -0.63
CA GLN A 251 -28.22 3.31 -0.06
C GLN A 251 -26.93 3.21 -0.90
N GLU A 252 -26.93 2.39 -1.95
CA GLU A 252 -25.79 2.11 -2.85
C GLU A 252 -26.18 2.30 -4.33
N MET A 253 -26.43 3.54 -4.75
CA MET A 253 -26.64 3.90 -6.16
C MET A 253 -25.68 5.01 -6.57
N SER A 254 -25.06 4.88 -7.75
CA SER A 254 -24.21 5.94 -8.26
C SER A 254 -25.03 7.13 -8.75
N GLU A 255 -24.49 8.35 -8.63
CA GLU A 255 -25.14 9.58 -9.14
C GLU A 255 -25.54 9.46 -10.61
N ARG A 256 -24.72 8.78 -11.42
CA ARG A 256 -25.02 8.52 -12.84
C ARG A 256 -26.28 7.67 -13.03
N GLN A 257 -26.45 6.60 -12.24
CA GLN A 257 -27.63 5.74 -12.34
C GLN A 257 -28.90 6.48 -11.89
N LEU A 258 -28.77 7.31 -10.84
CA LEU A 258 -29.88 8.14 -10.37
C LEU A 258 -30.34 9.11 -11.46
N LEU A 259 -29.41 9.84 -12.09
CA LEU A 259 -29.72 10.76 -13.17
C LEU A 259 -30.41 10.07 -14.37
N CYS A 260 -29.92 8.90 -14.79
CA CYS A 260 -30.57 8.14 -15.87
C CYS A 260 -32.03 7.83 -15.53
N PHE A 261 -32.34 7.34 -14.32
CA PHE A 261 -33.71 6.97 -13.96
C PHE A 261 -34.66 8.18 -13.81
N VAL A 262 -34.16 9.37 -13.43
CA VAL A 262 -34.99 10.58 -13.45
C VAL A 262 -35.36 10.93 -14.88
N VAL A 263 -34.36 11.01 -15.76
CA VAL A 263 -34.56 11.45 -17.14
C VAL A 263 -35.43 10.47 -17.92
N ASP A 264 -35.25 9.16 -17.71
CA ASP A 264 -36.06 8.11 -18.35
C ASP A 264 -37.52 8.08 -17.87
N GLY A 265 -37.80 8.67 -16.70
CA GLY A 265 -39.11 8.64 -16.06
C GLY A 265 -39.94 9.92 -16.24
N LEU A 266 -39.32 11.02 -16.68
CA LEU A 266 -40.00 12.28 -16.98
C LEU A 266 -40.78 12.16 -18.31
N GLN A 267 -42.02 12.67 -18.32
CA GLN A 267 -42.89 12.72 -19.51
C GLN A 267 -43.32 14.15 -19.82
#